data_AF-A0A285EJM5-F1
#
_entry.id   AF-A0A285EJM5-F1
#
_cell.length_a   1.000
_cell.length_b   1.000
_cell.length_c   1.000
_cell.angle_alpha   90.00
_cell.angle_beta   90.00
_cell.angle_gamma   90.00
#
_symmetry.space_group_name_H-M   'P 1'
#
loop_
_entity.id
_entity.type
_entity.pdbx_description
1 polymer ?
#
loop_
_entity_poly.entity_id
_entity_poly.type
_entity_poly.pdbx_seq_one_letter_code
_entity_poly.pdbx_strand_id
1 'polypeptide(L)'
;MRQVLRGATTAAAVGGVLLLAGCSTTVPGTAMPADPVTDVSAEAFPVTGATDDDIDRSARNALADLTTFWTGAYPEFYDAELTPLRGGYSSVDADDIDPGLYPDTGVGCQQLPIDPSEVEGNAFYEQTCDVIVYDGALLEGWASCTAASWARPSWPTSSATPCRPGSASAR
;
A
#
# COMPACT_ATOMS: atom_id res chain seq x y z
N MET A 1 -19.13 -4.76 55.63
CA MET A 1 -17.99 -4.72 54.70
C MET A 1 -18.18 -5.54 53.42
N ARG A 2 -18.64 -6.80 53.46
CA ARG A 2 -18.85 -7.64 52.25
C ARG A 2 -19.84 -7.08 51.21
N GLN A 3 -20.87 -6.33 51.62
CA GLN A 3 -21.83 -5.73 50.69
C GLN A 3 -21.27 -4.50 49.95
N VAL A 4 -20.38 -3.75 50.58
CA VAL A 4 -19.76 -2.55 49.98
C VAL A 4 -18.72 -2.94 48.92
N LEU A 5 -17.96 -4.02 49.16
CA LEU A 5 -17.05 -4.58 48.15
C LEU A 5 -17.79 -5.12 46.92
N ARG A 6 -18.98 -5.74 47.10
CA ARG A 6 -19.78 -6.25 45.98
C ARG A 6 -20.34 -5.14 45.07
N GLY A 7 -20.70 -3.99 45.64
CA GLY A 7 -21.16 -2.82 44.87
C GLY A 7 -20.04 -2.12 44.10
N ALA A 8 -18.82 -2.11 44.64
CA ALA A 8 -17.66 -1.54 43.96
C ALA A 8 -17.23 -2.40 42.74
N THR A 9 -17.32 -3.72 42.85
CA THR A 9 -16.98 -4.64 41.74
C THR A 9 -17.97 -4.56 40.58
N THR A 10 -19.26 -4.36 40.85
CA THR A 10 -20.27 -4.22 39.77
C THR A 10 -20.15 -2.88 39.07
N ALA A 11 -19.89 -1.78 39.79
CA ALA A 11 -19.71 -0.46 39.20
C ALA A 11 -18.45 -0.39 38.31
N ALA A 12 -17.35 -1.01 38.73
CA ALA A 12 -16.11 -1.06 37.94
C ALA A 12 -16.28 -1.91 36.66
N ALA A 13 -17.01 -3.03 36.73
CA ALA A 13 -17.28 -3.88 35.57
C ALA A 13 -18.18 -3.17 34.54
N VAL A 14 -19.24 -2.49 34.98
CA VAL A 14 -20.13 -1.73 34.09
C VAL A 14 -19.41 -0.54 33.46
N GLY A 15 -18.59 0.18 34.24
CA GLY A 15 -17.76 1.27 33.72
C GLY A 15 -16.74 0.79 32.68
N GLY A 16 -16.09 -0.35 32.91
CA GLY A 16 -15.16 -0.96 31.95
C GLY A 16 -15.82 -1.35 30.63
N VAL A 17 -17.02 -1.94 30.68
CA VAL A 17 -17.80 -2.30 29.47
C VAL A 17 -18.22 -1.05 28.70
N LEU A 18 -18.62 0.03 29.37
CA LEU A 18 -19.00 1.29 28.73
C LEU A 18 -17.80 2.03 28.12
N LEU A 19 -16.60 1.93 28.72
CA LEU A 19 -15.36 2.49 28.17
C LEU A 19 -14.83 1.69 26.97
N LEU A 20 -15.13 0.38 26.90
CA LEU A 20 -14.82 -0.47 25.75
C LEU A 20 -15.84 -0.32 24.61
N ALA A 21 -17.06 0.12 24.92
CA ALA A 21 -18.06 0.54 23.95
C ALA A 21 -17.74 1.96 23.44
N GLY A 22 -16.58 2.13 22.81
CA GLY A 22 -16.32 3.32 22.00
C GLY A 22 -17.46 3.50 20.99
N CYS A 23 -17.80 4.74 20.64
CA CYS A 23 -18.85 5.05 19.68
C CYS A 23 -18.45 4.53 18.28
N SER A 24 -18.67 3.24 18.01
CA SER A 24 -18.58 2.69 16.67
C SER A 24 -19.90 2.94 15.97
N THR A 25 -19.87 3.75 14.92
CA THR A 25 -20.96 3.85 13.97
C THR A 25 -20.78 2.72 12.97
N THR A 26 -21.75 1.82 12.87
CA THR A 26 -21.76 0.90 11.73
C THR A 26 -22.14 1.70 10.50
N VAL A 27 -21.30 1.65 9.46
CA VAL A 27 -21.65 2.15 8.14
C VAL A 27 -22.35 1.00 7.43
N PRO A 28 -23.69 1.03 7.26
CA PRO A 28 -24.38 -0.01 6.51
C PRO A 28 -23.95 0.07 5.05
N GLY A 29 -23.39 -1.03 4.55
CA GLY A 29 -22.91 -1.14 3.17
C GLY A 29 -21.95 -2.31 3.03
N THR A 30 -21.83 -2.82 1.82
CA THR A 30 -20.72 -3.70 1.47
C THR A 30 -19.67 -2.80 0.84
N ALA A 31 -18.45 -2.81 1.38
CA ALA A 31 -17.34 -2.15 0.70
C ALA A 31 -17.20 -2.83 -0.67
N MET A 32 -17.51 -2.08 -1.72
CA MET A 32 -17.22 -2.50 -3.08
C MET A 32 -16.09 -1.60 -3.58
N PRO A 33 -15.07 -2.18 -4.23
CA PRO A 33 -14.14 -1.35 -5.00
C PRO A 33 -14.95 -0.53 -6.00
N ALA A 34 -14.54 0.71 -6.25
CA ALA A 34 -14.96 1.38 -7.48
C ALA A 34 -14.54 0.52 -8.67
N ASP A 35 -15.22 0.62 -9.81
CA ASP A 35 -14.73 0.00 -11.04
C ASP A 35 -13.34 0.59 -11.31
N PRO A 36 -12.25 -0.18 -11.13
CA PRO A 36 -10.92 0.38 -11.27
C PRO A 36 -10.74 0.76 -12.73
N VAL A 37 -9.86 1.73 -13.01
CA VAL A 37 -9.31 1.83 -14.35
C VAL A 37 -8.63 0.49 -14.65
N THR A 38 -9.25 -0.29 -15.53
CA THR A 38 -8.78 -1.61 -15.87
C THR A 38 -7.91 -1.48 -17.10
N ASP A 39 -6.66 -1.95 -16.97
CA ASP A 39 -5.75 -2.16 -18.10
C ASP A 39 -5.28 -0.85 -18.77
N VAL A 40 -4.73 0.06 -17.97
CA VAL A 40 -3.98 1.22 -18.47
C VAL A 40 -2.70 0.74 -19.14
N SER A 41 -2.45 1.21 -20.36
CA SER A 41 -1.24 0.84 -21.09
C SER A 41 -0.01 1.56 -20.54
N ALA A 42 1.18 0.96 -20.72
CA ALA A 42 2.45 1.58 -20.32
C ALA A 42 2.69 2.93 -21.03
N GLU A 43 2.16 3.13 -22.24
CA GLU A 43 2.26 4.40 -22.96
C GLU A 43 1.35 5.48 -22.36
N ALA A 44 0.17 5.09 -21.87
CA ALA A 44 -0.79 6.02 -21.27
C ALA A 44 -0.36 6.44 -19.85
N PHE A 45 0.29 5.55 -19.11
CA PHE A 45 0.80 5.81 -17.76
C PHE A 45 2.17 5.16 -17.57
N PRO A 46 3.26 5.85 -17.95
CA PRO A 46 4.61 5.31 -17.87
C PRO A 46 5.09 5.21 -16.42
N VAL A 47 5.70 4.06 -16.10
CA VAL A 47 6.39 3.82 -14.84
C VAL A 47 7.79 3.30 -15.20
N THR A 48 8.83 4.01 -14.76
CA THR A 48 10.22 3.64 -15.06
C THR A 48 10.57 2.33 -14.34
N GLY A 49 11.24 1.40 -15.03
CA GLY A 49 11.60 0.10 -14.45
C GLY A 49 10.46 -0.92 -14.39
N ALA A 50 9.20 -0.51 -14.62
CA ALA A 50 8.07 -1.42 -14.63
C ALA A 50 8.00 -2.26 -15.91
N THR A 51 7.58 -3.50 -15.77
CA THR A 51 7.27 -4.42 -16.87
C THR A 51 5.76 -4.45 -17.16
N ASP A 52 5.30 -5.46 -17.91
CA ASP A 52 3.88 -5.76 -18.16
C ASP A 52 3.40 -7.02 -17.43
N ASP A 53 4.13 -7.45 -16.39
CA ASP A 53 3.62 -8.47 -15.47
C ASP A 53 2.37 -7.98 -14.70
N ASP A 54 1.71 -8.92 -14.01
CA ASP A 54 0.44 -8.64 -13.34
C ASP A 54 0.57 -7.64 -12.19
N ILE A 55 1.73 -7.56 -11.53
CA ILE A 55 1.94 -6.70 -10.37
C ILE A 55 2.23 -5.27 -10.80
N ASP A 56 3.10 -5.09 -11.78
CA ASP A 56 3.37 -3.78 -12.36
C ASP A 56 2.14 -3.24 -13.08
N ARG A 57 1.36 -4.07 -13.78
CA ARG A 57 0.05 -3.64 -14.33
C ARG A 57 -0.91 -3.23 -13.23
N SER A 58 -0.97 -3.97 -12.12
CA SER A 58 -1.84 -3.63 -10.99
C SER A 58 -1.43 -2.32 -10.32
N ALA A 59 -0.13 -2.10 -10.10
CA ALA A 59 0.41 -0.86 -9.57
C ALA A 59 0.13 0.33 -10.52
N ARG A 60 0.37 0.16 -11.82
CA ARG A 60 0.07 1.15 -12.87
C ARG A 60 -1.40 1.57 -12.84
N ASN A 61 -2.30 0.59 -12.81
CA ASN A 61 -3.75 0.83 -12.77
C ASN A 61 -4.16 1.57 -11.49
N ALA A 62 -3.61 1.19 -10.33
CA ALA A 62 -3.89 1.86 -9.06
C ALA A 62 -3.40 3.32 -9.04
N LEU A 63 -2.19 3.57 -9.55
CA LEU A 63 -1.64 4.92 -9.65
C LEU A 63 -2.43 5.80 -10.64
N ALA A 64 -2.86 5.23 -11.76
CA ALA A 64 -3.71 5.91 -12.74
C ALA A 64 -5.10 6.23 -12.18
N ASP A 65 -5.71 5.31 -11.43
CA ASP A 65 -6.98 5.52 -10.75
C ASP A 65 -6.89 6.64 -9.71
N LEU A 66 -5.88 6.61 -8.85
CA LEU A 66 -5.62 7.68 -7.87
C LEU A 66 -5.41 9.03 -8.57
N THR A 67 -4.64 9.06 -9.65
CA THR A 67 -4.41 10.29 -10.42
C THR A 67 -5.71 10.82 -11.04
N THR A 68 -6.54 9.94 -11.57
CA THR A 68 -7.85 10.29 -12.16
C THR A 68 -8.79 10.86 -11.11
N PHE A 69 -8.90 10.20 -9.96
CA PHE A 69 -9.71 10.66 -8.85
C PHE A 69 -9.26 12.04 -8.38
N TRP A 70 -7.97 12.20 -8.07
CA TRP A 70 -7.46 13.47 -7.55
C TRP A 70 -7.50 14.59 -8.58
N THR A 71 -7.36 14.31 -9.87
CA THR A 71 -7.54 15.33 -10.92
C THR A 71 -8.94 15.94 -10.84
N GLY A 72 -9.97 15.13 -10.58
CA GLY A 72 -11.35 15.64 -10.39
C GLY A 72 -11.59 16.27 -9.03
N ALA A 73 -11.03 15.70 -7.96
CA ALA A 73 -11.32 16.11 -6.58
C ALA A 73 -10.48 17.30 -6.09
N TYR A 74 -9.24 17.45 -6.57
CA TYR A 74 -8.29 18.43 -6.03
C TYR A 74 -8.77 19.88 -6.11
N PRO A 75 -9.38 20.35 -7.22
CA PRO A 75 -9.91 21.72 -7.31
C PRO A 75 -11.00 22.03 -6.27
N GLU A 76 -11.83 21.05 -5.91
CA GLU A 76 -12.90 21.24 -4.90
C GLU A 76 -12.32 21.54 -3.51
N PHE A 77 -11.22 20.88 -3.15
CA PHE A 77 -10.65 20.98 -1.80
C PHE A 77 -9.55 22.02 -1.66
N TYR A 78 -8.83 22.32 -2.75
CA TYR A 78 -7.61 23.13 -2.71
C TYR A 78 -7.67 24.39 -3.58
N ASP A 79 -8.76 24.64 -4.31
CA ASP A 79 -8.94 25.79 -5.22
C ASP A 79 -7.77 25.93 -6.22
N ALA A 80 -7.26 24.78 -6.67
CA ALA A 80 -6.12 24.66 -7.57
C ALA A 80 -6.25 23.39 -8.41
N GLU A 81 -5.59 23.37 -9.56
CA GLU A 81 -5.48 22.15 -10.36
C GLU A 81 -4.44 21.20 -9.75
N LEU A 82 -4.69 19.89 -9.84
CA LEU A 82 -3.68 18.91 -9.48
C LEU A 82 -2.46 19.07 -10.39
N THR A 83 -1.30 19.30 -9.80
CA THR A 83 -0.04 19.33 -10.56
C THR A 83 0.49 17.90 -10.72
N PRO A 84 0.72 17.41 -11.95
CA PRO A 84 1.33 16.10 -12.15
C PRO A 84 2.75 16.03 -11.56
N LEU A 85 3.13 14.85 -11.07
CA LEU A 85 4.48 14.60 -10.57
C LEU A 85 5.51 14.86 -11.68
N ARG A 86 6.48 15.72 -11.41
CA ARG A 86 7.52 16.06 -12.40
C ARG A 86 8.57 14.97 -12.55
N GLY A 87 8.85 14.23 -11.48
CA GLY A 87 9.77 13.08 -11.48
C GLY A 87 9.10 11.77 -11.89
N GLY A 88 7.77 11.73 -11.94
CA GLY A 88 7.01 10.57 -12.37
C GLY A 88 7.00 9.44 -11.34
N TYR A 89 7.05 8.20 -11.84
CA TYR A 89 6.92 6.97 -11.06
C TYR A 89 8.02 5.98 -11.44
N SER A 90 8.53 5.24 -10.46
CA SER A 90 9.53 4.18 -10.64
C SER A 90 9.15 2.92 -9.88
N SER A 91 9.16 1.78 -10.57
CA SER A 91 9.12 0.43 -10.00
C SER A 91 10.54 -0.10 -9.95
N VAL A 92 10.93 -0.73 -8.84
CA VAL A 92 12.22 -1.42 -8.72
C VAL A 92 12.00 -2.86 -8.34
N ASP A 93 12.48 -3.79 -9.16
CA ASP A 93 12.72 -5.16 -8.73
C ASP A 93 14.03 -5.16 -7.91
N ALA A 94 13.91 -5.09 -6.59
CA ALA A 94 15.07 -5.08 -5.71
C ALA A 94 15.78 -6.45 -5.63
N ASP A 95 15.12 -7.53 -6.04
CA ASP A 95 15.68 -8.88 -6.09
C ASP A 95 16.48 -9.13 -7.39
N ASP A 96 16.19 -8.39 -8.48
CA ASP A 96 16.90 -8.46 -9.78
C ASP A 96 17.05 -7.09 -10.47
N ILE A 97 17.83 -6.19 -9.87
CA ILE A 97 18.04 -4.83 -10.39
C ILE A 97 18.77 -4.86 -11.75
N ASP A 98 18.12 -4.39 -12.81
CA ASP A 98 18.74 -4.03 -14.10
C ASP A 98 19.08 -2.52 -14.14
N PRO A 99 20.35 -2.12 -14.05
CA PRO A 99 20.75 -0.71 -14.11
C PRO A 99 20.39 -0.03 -15.43
N GLY A 100 20.22 -0.79 -16.53
CA GLY A 100 19.87 -0.26 -17.84
C GLY A 100 18.45 0.31 -17.94
N LEU A 101 17.60 0.02 -16.96
CA LEU A 101 16.22 0.52 -16.90
C LEU A 101 16.12 1.91 -16.26
N TYR A 102 17.18 2.39 -15.60
CA TYR A 102 17.18 3.64 -14.87
C TYR A 102 18.16 4.65 -15.47
N PRO A 103 17.92 5.96 -15.32
CA PRO A 103 18.92 6.98 -15.59
C PRO A 103 20.18 6.81 -14.72
N ASP A 104 21.26 7.50 -15.07
CA ASP A 104 22.50 7.54 -14.26
C ASP A 104 22.28 8.02 -12.81
N THR A 105 21.15 8.69 -12.54
CA THR A 105 20.74 9.13 -11.20
C THR A 105 19.96 8.08 -10.41
N GLY A 106 19.78 6.88 -10.97
CA GLY A 106 18.92 5.83 -10.44
C GLY A 106 17.45 6.26 -10.43
N VAL A 107 16.75 6.00 -9.33
CA VAL A 107 15.34 6.38 -9.13
C VAL A 107 15.14 7.81 -8.64
N GLY A 108 16.24 8.53 -8.40
CA GLY A 108 16.25 9.92 -7.97
C GLY A 108 16.40 10.90 -9.13
N CYS A 109 17.03 12.05 -8.84
CA CYS A 109 17.28 13.12 -9.80
C CYS A 109 18.70 13.67 -9.65
N GLN A 110 19.13 14.59 -10.52
CA GLN A 110 20.51 15.09 -10.52
C GLN A 110 20.95 15.70 -9.17
N GLN A 111 20.01 16.34 -8.48
CA GLN A 111 20.24 16.98 -7.18
C GLN A 111 20.27 15.97 -6.01
N LEU A 112 19.63 14.81 -6.19
CA LEU A 112 19.56 13.75 -5.20
C LEU A 112 19.47 12.40 -5.95
N PRO A 113 20.62 11.84 -6.38
CA PRO A 113 20.65 10.50 -6.93
C PRO A 113 20.28 9.49 -5.85
N ILE A 114 19.48 8.49 -6.21
CA ILE A 114 19.04 7.43 -5.30
C ILE A 114 19.31 6.11 -6.02
N ASP A 115 20.12 5.25 -5.41
CA ASP A 115 20.42 3.93 -5.96
C ASP A 115 19.14 3.06 -5.90
N PRO A 116 18.76 2.34 -6.97
CA PRO A 116 17.58 1.48 -6.97
C PRO A 116 17.54 0.49 -5.81
N SER A 117 18.69 0.01 -5.31
CA SER A 117 18.75 -0.91 -4.17
C SER A 117 18.24 -0.31 -2.86
N GLU A 118 18.24 1.02 -2.70
CA GLU A 118 17.71 1.67 -1.49
C GLU A 118 16.18 1.57 -1.36
N VAL A 119 15.50 1.12 -2.42
CA VAL A 119 14.05 0.93 -2.46
C VAL A 119 13.64 -0.40 -1.81
N GLU A 120 14.57 -1.35 -1.63
CA GLU A 120 14.30 -2.70 -1.11
C GLU A 120 13.37 -2.68 0.12
N GLY A 121 12.24 -3.39 0.03
CA GLY A 121 11.28 -3.51 1.09
C GLY A 121 10.49 -2.23 1.40
N ASN A 122 10.46 -1.26 0.48
CA ASN A 122 9.89 0.06 0.73
C ASN A 122 9.07 0.63 -0.46
N ALA A 123 8.28 1.66 -0.16
CA ALA A 123 7.63 2.52 -1.13
C ALA A 123 7.54 3.94 -0.55
N PHE A 124 7.97 4.95 -1.30
CA PHE A 124 8.07 6.32 -0.81
C PHE A 124 7.88 7.39 -1.89
N TYR A 125 7.58 8.61 -1.44
CA TYR A 125 7.59 9.83 -2.26
C TYR A 125 8.80 10.68 -1.87
N GLU A 126 9.66 10.97 -2.85
CA GLU A 126 10.80 11.88 -2.66
C GLU A 126 10.43 13.28 -3.16
N GLN A 127 10.31 14.24 -2.23
CA GLN A 127 9.88 15.61 -2.51
C GLN A 127 10.85 16.40 -3.39
N THR A 128 12.15 16.18 -3.24
CA THR A 128 13.18 16.93 -3.98
C THR A 128 13.09 16.65 -5.47
N CYS A 129 12.88 15.37 -5.81
CA CYS A 129 12.78 14.89 -7.18
C CYS A 129 11.34 14.81 -7.69
N ASP A 130 10.36 14.95 -6.79
CA ASP A 130 8.92 14.90 -7.08
C ASP A 130 8.54 13.58 -7.79
N VAL A 131 9.01 12.46 -7.21
CA VAL A 131 8.93 11.10 -7.75
C VAL A 131 8.37 10.15 -6.70
N ILE A 132 7.52 9.22 -7.13
CA ILE A 132 7.10 8.08 -6.31
C ILE A 132 7.88 6.85 -6.74
N VAL A 133 8.47 6.15 -5.77
CA VAL A 133 9.31 4.98 -5.99
C VAL A 133 8.81 3.83 -5.12
N TYR A 134 8.76 2.62 -5.65
CA TYR A 134 8.34 1.44 -4.91
C TYR A 134 9.08 0.18 -5.35
N ASP A 135 9.20 -0.77 -4.41
CA ASP A 135 9.73 -2.11 -4.66
C ASP A 135 8.63 -3.01 -5.25
N GLY A 136 8.78 -3.35 -6.53
CA GLY A 136 7.86 -4.23 -7.26
C GLY A 136 7.92 -5.69 -6.75
N ALA A 137 9.11 -6.18 -6.40
CA ALA A 137 9.31 -7.52 -5.87
C ALA A 137 8.63 -7.69 -4.50
N LEU A 138 8.65 -6.66 -3.65
CA LEU A 138 7.89 -6.63 -2.42
C LEU A 138 6.38 -6.78 -2.67
N LEU A 139 5.83 -6.02 -3.63
CA LEU A 139 4.41 -6.06 -3.96
C LEU A 139 3.99 -7.43 -4.52
N GLU A 140 4.84 -8.05 -5.34
CA GLU A 140 4.63 -9.42 -5.83
C GLU A 140 4.63 -10.43 -4.68
N GLY A 141 5.57 -10.29 -3.74
CA GLY A 141 5.61 -11.05 -2.50
C GLY A 141 4.30 -10.94 -1.70
N TRP A 142 3.65 -9.77 -1.66
CA TRP A 142 2.37 -9.59 -0.96
C TRP A 142 1.18 -10.18 -1.69
N ALA A 143 1.13 -10.04 -3.01
CA ALA A 143 0.06 -10.61 -3.82
C ALA A 143 0.01 -12.14 -3.70
N SER A 144 1.18 -12.80 -3.74
CA SER A 144 1.29 -14.25 -3.56
C SER A 144 0.87 -14.72 -2.15
N CYS A 145 1.20 -13.94 -1.11
CA CYS A 145 0.76 -14.22 0.26
C CYS A 145 -0.76 -14.08 0.43
N THR A 146 -1.35 -13.07 -0.23
CA THR A 146 -2.79 -12.82 -0.18
C THR A 146 -3.55 -14.00 -0.79
N ALA A 147 -3.17 -14.45 -1.99
CA ALA A 147 -3.75 -15.63 -2.63
C ALA A 147 -3.71 -16.89 -1.74
N ALA A 148 -2.61 -17.10 -0.99
CA ALA A 148 -2.48 -18.21 -0.05
C ALA A 148 -3.43 -18.12 1.17
N SER A 149 -3.75 -16.91 1.63
CA SER A 149 -4.63 -16.68 2.78
C SER A 149 -6.11 -16.94 2.49
N TRP A 150 -6.57 -16.67 1.27
CA TRP A 150 -7.96 -16.89 0.85
C TRP A 150 -8.29 -18.36 0.52
N ALA A 151 -7.28 -19.20 0.31
CA ALA A 151 -7.44 -20.63 0.04
C ALA A 151 -7.80 -21.48 1.29
N ARG A 152 -7.92 -20.88 2.49
CA ARG A 152 -8.25 -21.59 3.73
C ARG A 152 -9.57 -21.10 4.34
N PRO A 153 -10.66 -21.88 4.27
CA PRO A 153 -11.97 -21.49 4.81
C PRO A 153 -12.09 -21.50 6.34
N SER A 154 -11.03 -21.80 7.08
CA SER A 154 -11.09 -21.94 8.54
C SER A 154 -9.97 -21.18 9.24
N TRP A 155 -10.38 -20.40 10.24
CA TRP A 155 -9.54 -19.66 11.17
C TRP A 155 -8.32 -20.48 11.63
N PRO A 156 -7.10 -19.93 11.59
CA PRO A 156 -5.92 -20.67 12.01
C PRO A 156 -5.92 -20.84 13.53
N THR A 157 -5.94 -22.09 13.98
CA THR A 157 -5.47 -22.45 15.32
C THR A 157 -4.00 -22.09 15.42
N SER A 158 -3.67 -21.07 16.24
CA SER A 158 -2.40 -20.48 16.75
C SER A 158 -0.98 -20.90 16.26
N SER A 159 -0.79 -21.68 15.21
CA SER A 159 0.52 -22.16 14.74
C SER A 159 0.78 -21.91 13.25
N ALA A 160 -0.11 -21.20 12.54
CA ALA A 160 0.16 -20.78 11.18
C ALA A 160 1.17 -19.61 11.20
N THR A 161 2.40 -19.86 10.75
CA THR A 161 3.38 -18.81 10.45
C THR A 161 2.74 -17.83 9.47
N PRO A 162 2.64 -16.52 9.79
CA PRO A 162 2.18 -15.53 8.85
C PRO A 162 3.03 -15.61 7.60
N CYS A 163 2.42 -15.60 6.42
CA CYS A 163 3.16 -15.47 5.18
C CYS A 163 3.96 -14.17 5.26
N ARG A 164 5.30 -14.30 5.29
CA ARG A 164 6.21 -13.17 5.40
C ARG A 164 6.79 -12.92 4.01
N PRO A 165 6.53 -11.76 3.42
CA PRO A 165 7.16 -11.37 2.16
C PRO A 165 8.67 -11.30 2.35
N GLY A 166 9.43 -11.86 1.42
CA GLY A 166 10.90 -11.97 1.52
C GLY A 166 11.45 -13.22 2.22
N SER A 167 10.62 -14.18 2.68
CA SER A 167 11.14 -15.48 3.16
C SER A 167 11.38 -16.51 2.06
N ALA A 168 11.15 -16.16 0.79
CA ALA A 168 11.37 -17.03 -0.36
C ALA A 168 12.80 -16.89 -0.91
N SER A 169 13.82 -17.06 -0.06
CA SER A 169 15.14 -17.47 -0.54
C SER A 169 15.99 -18.08 0.58
N ALA A 170 15.73 -19.34 0.87
CA ALA A 170 16.79 -20.28 1.24
C ALA A 170 16.42 -21.62 0.59
N ARG A 171 17.34 -22.13 -0.24
CA ARG A 171 17.25 -23.42 -0.95
C ARG A 171 16.86 -24.57 -0.02
#